data_AF-A0A224Z4B4-F1
#
_entry.id   AF-A0A224Z4B4-F1
#
_cell.length_a   1.000
_cell.length_b   1.000
_cell.length_c   1.000
_cell.angle_alpha   90.00
_cell.angle_beta   90.00
_cell.angle_gamma   90.00
#
_symmetry.space_group_name_H-M   'P 1'
#
loop_
_entity.id
_entity.type
_entity.pdbx_description
1 polymer ?
#
loop_
_entity_poly.entity_id
_entity_poly.type
_entity_poly.pdbx_seq_one_letter_code
_entity_poly.pdbx_strand_id
1 'polypeptide(L)'
;MSMDDSRCDFIVARKGRRCRLRPLSGSRYCGEHIVLLPAGNGGESSHDRITCPLDSTHTCSSALLEKHLKKCNAKRKEAQEFFVRDINSGTPSLSNGSSSPGKTELKNVSDKRLWEIIRKVDEIYSGYVTLPEEHVGLHRAFDAELEKLAGCVVAEKHLRQKAALLSLAESRGLLTSDSCFVEFGAGRGRLSYWLAKILAKEDCHFVLVDKAASRHKFENKVKNDLPEFPEIQRLQIDIRNLCLGNVNLLQDHRKKLIGLCKHLCGEATDFALRCIMETTKQPADVDSDGSFGVHGVLMATCCHHRCRWDSFVGRPLLEEWGLARQDFELLTSMAGWATCAARAPQAGAHQECPEALSNAGALNRYLCMGLSVERRAEVGRRCKLLLDTARATYLSARLDSRLVYFITPDVTPENVAILATV
;
A
#
# COMPACT_ATOMS: atom_id res chain seq x y z
N MET A 1 -43.16 -13.17 -9.21
CA MET A 1 -42.05 -12.75 -8.32
C MET A 1 -42.08 -11.23 -8.26
N SER A 2 -42.55 -10.62 -7.15
CA SER A 2 -42.56 -9.17 -7.03
C SER A 2 -41.12 -8.66 -6.94
N MET A 3 -40.74 -7.75 -7.84
CA MET A 3 -39.48 -7.02 -7.70
C MET A 3 -39.63 -6.12 -6.46
N ASP A 4 -38.77 -6.31 -5.47
CA ASP A 4 -38.63 -5.41 -4.34
C ASP A 4 -38.24 -4.01 -4.86
N ASP A 5 -39.24 -3.14 -4.95
CA ASP A 5 -39.15 -1.76 -5.48
C ASP A 5 -38.44 -0.81 -4.48
N SER A 6 -38.03 -1.33 -3.31
CA SER A 6 -37.36 -0.54 -2.27
C SER A 6 -35.85 -0.36 -2.50
N ARG A 7 -35.28 -0.92 -3.57
CA ARG A 7 -33.83 -0.99 -3.79
C ARG A 7 -33.43 -0.56 -5.19
N CYS A 8 -32.26 0.05 -5.29
CA CYS A 8 -31.67 0.44 -6.55
C CYS A 8 -31.32 -0.78 -7.42
N ASP A 9 -31.64 -0.69 -8.71
CA ASP A 9 -31.46 -1.76 -9.69
C ASP A 9 -30.03 -1.99 -10.15
N PHE A 10 -29.11 -1.10 -9.79
CA PHE A 10 -27.71 -1.25 -10.11
C PHE A 10 -27.13 -2.52 -9.46
N ILE A 11 -26.56 -3.40 -10.28
CA ILE A 11 -25.87 -4.60 -9.82
C ILE A 11 -24.44 -4.24 -9.45
N VAL A 12 -24.10 -4.39 -8.17
CA VAL A 12 -22.72 -4.21 -7.71
C VAL A 12 -21.94 -5.46 -8.11
N ALA A 13 -21.28 -5.43 -9.27
CA ALA A 13 -20.58 -6.56 -9.89
C ALA A 13 -19.71 -7.35 -8.90
N ARG A 14 -18.88 -6.65 -8.11
CA ARG A 14 -18.01 -7.26 -7.08
C ARG A 14 -18.76 -8.07 -6.01
N LYS A 15 -20.03 -7.76 -5.77
CA LYS A 15 -20.86 -8.37 -4.70
C LYS A 15 -21.97 -9.26 -5.24
N GLY A 16 -22.12 -9.38 -6.56
CA GLY A 16 -23.17 -10.18 -7.21
C GLY A 16 -24.60 -9.83 -6.78
N ARG A 17 -24.86 -8.58 -6.36
CA ARG A 17 -26.17 -8.19 -5.78
C ARG A 17 -26.56 -6.74 -6.09
N ARG A 18 -27.88 -6.48 -6.12
CA ARG A 18 -28.46 -5.13 -6.23
C ARG A 18 -27.93 -4.19 -5.14
N CYS A 19 -27.75 -2.93 -5.49
CA CYS A 19 -27.39 -1.87 -4.57
C CYS A 19 -28.42 -1.81 -3.41
N ARG A 20 -27.93 -1.56 -2.19
CA ARG A 20 -28.80 -1.48 -1.00
C ARG A 20 -29.46 -0.10 -0.82
N LEU A 21 -29.03 0.91 -1.59
CA LEU A 21 -29.58 2.25 -1.49
C LEU A 21 -30.98 2.28 -2.11
N ARG A 22 -31.85 3.12 -1.56
CA ARG A 22 -33.19 3.33 -2.11
C ARG A 22 -33.11 4.08 -3.44
N PRO A 23 -33.95 3.74 -4.44
CA PRO A 23 -34.08 4.54 -5.64
C PRO A 23 -34.55 5.97 -5.33
N LEU A 24 -34.21 6.91 -6.21
CA LEU A 24 -34.83 8.23 -6.16
C LEU A 24 -36.30 8.14 -6.60
N SER A 25 -37.16 9.03 -6.11
CA SER A 25 -38.55 9.11 -6.56
C SER A 25 -38.61 9.25 -8.09
N GLY A 26 -39.37 8.36 -8.74
CA GLY A 26 -39.48 8.33 -10.21
C GLY A 26 -38.30 7.69 -10.96
N SER A 27 -37.31 7.14 -10.25
CA SER A 27 -36.18 6.41 -10.85
C SER A 27 -36.06 5.00 -10.29
N ARG A 28 -35.50 4.09 -11.10
CA ARG A 28 -35.09 2.74 -10.69
C ARG A 28 -33.72 2.71 -9.99
N TYR A 29 -33.01 3.84 -9.97
CA TYR A 29 -31.65 3.95 -9.47
C TYR A 29 -31.54 4.94 -8.30
N CYS A 30 -30.65 4.63 -7.36
CA CYS A 30 -30.31 5.57 -6.29
C CYS A 30 -29.46 6.71 -6.85
N GLY A 31 -29.36 7.81 -6.10
CA GLY A 31 -28.62 9.00 -6.53
C GLY A 31 -27.14 8.77 -6.88
N GLU A 32 -26.52 7.68 -6.42
CA GLU A 32 -25.13 7.36 -6.74
C GLU A 32 -24.95 6.62 -8.08
N HIS A 33 -25.93 5.81 -8.48
CA HIS A 33 -25.82 5.02 -9.71
C HIS A 33 -26.60 5.62 -10.88
N ILE A 34 -27.44 6.61 -10.61
CA ILE A 34 -28.21 7.30 -11.65
C ILE A 34 -27.31 8.10 -12.60
N VAL A 35 -26.17 8.59 -12.11
CA VAL A 35 -25.18 9.34 -12.88
C VAL A 35 -24.31 8.46 -13.78
N LEU A 36 -24.36 7.13 -13.60
CA LEU A 36 -23.59 6.17 -14.41
C LEU A 36 -24.37 5.69 -15.65
N LEU A 37 -25.63 6.10 -15.79
CA LEU A 37 -26.47 5.70 -16.91
C LEU A 37 -26.16 6.60 -18.12
N PRO A 38 -26.02 6.03 -19.32
CA PRO A 38 -25.91 6.83 -20.53
C PRO A 38 -27.18 7.68 -20.68
N ALA A 39 -27.02 8.97 -20.99
CA ALA A 39 -28.14 9.82 -21.34
C ALA A 39 -28.86 9.22 -22.55
N GLY A 40 -30.05 8.65 -22.33
CA GLY A 40 -30.85 8.07 -23.40
C GLY A 40 -31.30 9.16 -24.38
N ASN A 41 -31.19 8.88 -25.68
CA ASN A 41 -31.77 9.72 -26.72
C ASN A 41 -33.29 9.85 -26.48
N GLY A 42 -33.75 11.06 -26.11
CA GLY A 42 -35.17 11.39 -26.04
C GLY A 42 -35.72 11.55 -24.61
N GLY A 43 -35.28 12.59 -23.91
CA GLY A 43 -35.87 13.05 -22.65
C GLY A 43 -34.78 13.46 -21.66
N GLU A 44 -34.73 14.75 -21.31
CA GLU A 44 -33.92 15.25 -20.20
C GLU A 44 -34.29 14.49 -18.92
N SER A 45 -33.55 13.44 -18.59
CA SER A 45 -33.62 12.87 -17.24
C SER A 45 -32.90 13.84 -16.30
N SER A 46 -33.68 14.76 -15.75
CA SER A 46 -33.33 15.90 -14.89
C SER A 46 -32.77 15.47 -13.54
N HIS A 47 -31.77 14.63 -13.50
CA HIS A 47 -31.07 14.35 -12.25
C HIS A 47 -29.98 15.39 -12.10
N ASP A 48 -30.32 16.46 -11.37
CA ASP A 48 -29.43 17.53 -10.90
C ASP A 48 -28.37 16.97 -9.92
N ARG A 49 -27.76 15.81 -10.18
CA ARG A 49 -26.68 15.26 -9.37
C ARG A 49 -25.39 15.29 -10.16
N ILE A 50 -24.36 15.81 -9.52
CA ILE A 50 -22.99 15.87 -10.04
C ILE A 50 -22.08 15.07 -9.12
N THR A 51 -20.96 14.60 -9.65
CA THR A 51 -19.87 14.08 -8.83
C THR A 51 -19.37 15.18 -7.90
N CYS A 52 -19.18 14.89 -6.61
CA CYS A 52 -18.73 15.90 -5.66
C CYS A 52 -17.35 16.43 -6.07
N PRO A 53 -17.16 17.77 -6.17
CA PRO A 53 -15.86 18.35 -6.53
C PRO A 53 -14.74 18.09 -5.51
N LEU A 54 -15.10 17.78 -4.25
CA LEU A 54 -14.13 17.49 -3.19
C LEU A 54 -13.81 15.99 -3.03
N ASP A 55 -14.66 15.10 -3.55
CA ASP A 55 -14.49 13.65 -3.42
C ASP A 55 -15.28 12.92 -4.52
N SER A 56 -14.55 12.36 -5.49
CA SER A 56 -15.17 11.68 -6.62
C SER A 56 -15.84 10.34 -6.27
N THR A 57 -15.80 9.90 -5.01
CA THR A 57 -16.41 8.64 -4.57
C THR A 57 -17.89 8.76 -4.20
N HIS A 58 -18.44 9.97 -4.22
CA HIS A 58 -19.87 10.20 -4.06
C HIS A 58 -20.40 11.33 -4.94
N THR A 59 -21.71 11.37 -5.09
CA THR A 59 -22.44 12.41 -5.81
C THR A 59 -23.19 13.35 -4.86
N CYS A 60 -23.47 14.58 -5.30
CA CYS A 60 -24.32 15.54 -4.61
C CYS A 60 -25.28 16.22 -5.59
N SER A 61 -26.35 16.86 -5.09
CA SER A 61 -27.19 17.70 -5.97
C SER A 61 -26.41 18.95 -6.40
N SER A 62 -26.49 19.31 -7.68
CA SER A 62 -25.82 20.48 -8.24
C SER A 62 -26.47 21.78 -7.73
N ALA A 63 -27.81 21.83 -7.63
CA ALA A 63 -28.53 22.93 -6.99
C ALA A 63 -28.20 23.09 -5.50
N LEU A 64 -27.80 22.02 -4.82
CA LEU A 64 -27.39 22.04 -3.41
C LEU A 64 -25.88 21.95 -3.21
N LEU A 65 -25.07 22.19 -4.27
CA LEU A 65 -23.63 22.01 -4.22
C LEU A 65 -22.99 22.84 -3.11
N GLU A 66 -23.29 24.13 -3.00
CA GLU A 66 -22.72 24.99 -1.94
C GLU A 66 -23.03 24.48 -0.53
N LYS A 67 -24.28 24.05 -0.28
CA LYS A 67 -24.69 23.47 1.00
C LYS A 67 -24.00 22.14 1.24
N HIS A 68 -23.79 21.33 0.21
CA HIS A 68 -23.04 20.09 0.27
C HIS A 68 -21.57 20.34 0.62
N LEU A 69 -20.87 21.25 -0.08
CA LEU A 69 -19.46 21.57 0.14
C LEU A 69 -19.19 22.01 1.60
N LYS A 70 -20.12 22.75 2.22
CA LYS A 70 -20.03 23.15 3.64
C LYS A 70 -20.05 21.97 4.62
N LYS A 71 -20.77 20.89 4.31
CA LYS A 71 -20.95 19.71 5.18
C LYS A 71 -20.27 18.44 4.67
N CYS A 72 -19.55 18.54 3.55
CA CYS A 72 -18.90 17.40 2.94
C CYS A 72 -17.83 16.84 3.88
N ASN A 73 -17.84 15.53 4.08
CA ASN A 73 -16.85 14.86 4.92
C ASN A 73 -15.41 15.06 4.39
N ALA A 74 -15.25 15.21 3.08
CA ALA A 74 -13.97 15.54 2.47
C ALA A 74 -13.41 16.88 2.99
N LYS A 75 -14.23 17.92 3.04
CA LYS A 75 -13.82 19.24 3.57
C LYS A 75 -13.33 19.16 5.03
N ARG A 76 -14.00 18.36 5.87
CA ARG A 76 -13.59 18.16 7.28
C ARG A 76 -12.24 17.47 7.41
N LYS A 77 -11.91 16.57 6.48
CA LYS A 77 -10.61 15.88 6.44
C LYS A 77 -9.49 16.83 6.02
N GLU A 78 -9.76 17.73 5.08
CA GLU A 78 -8.77 18.74 4.65
C GLU A 78 -8.53 19.84 5.69
N ALA A 79 -9.45 20.02 6.64
CA ALA A 79 -9.34 21.01 7.71
C ALA A 79 -8.48 20.55 8.90
N GLN A 80 -7.92 19.34 8.87
CA GLN A 80 -7.04 18.84 9.92
C GLN A 80 -5.65 19.48 9.80
N GLU A 81 -4.99 19.81 10.91
CA GLU A 81 -3.67 20.46 10.92
C GLU A 81 -2.57 19.63 10.24
N PHE A 82 -2.71 18.30 10.30
CA PHE A 82 -1.82 17.35 9.63
C PHE A 82 -2.15 17.12 8.14
N PHE A 83 -3.13 17.82 7.58
CA PHE A 83 -3.42 17.75 6.15
C PHE A 83 -2.64 18.84 5.39
N VAL A 84 -1.69 18.41 4.56
CA VAL A 84 -0.99 19.26 3.60
C VAL A 84 -1.10 18.61 2.23
N ARG A 85 -1.85 19.24 1.33
CA ARG A 85 -2.18 18.69 0.01
C ARG A 85 -0.91 18.32 -0.76
N ASP A 86 -0.86 17.07 -1.23
CA ASP A 86 0.17 16.50 -2.09
C ASP A 86 1.61 16.58 -1.56
N ILE A 87 1.80 16.81 -0.25
CA ILE A 87 3.15 16.95 0.37
C ILE A 87 4.04 15.73 0.14
N ASN A 88 3.46 14.53 0.05
CA ASN A 88 4.20 13.29 -0.19
C ASN A 88 4.10 12.80 -1.64
N SER A 89 3.55 13.60 -2.56
CA SER A 89 3.28 13.17 -3.95
C SER A 89 4.53 12.87 -4.78
N GLY A 90 5.69 13.44 -4.39
CA GLY A 90 6.96 13.31 -5.11
C GLY A 90 7.20 14.48 -6.07
N THR A 91 8.25 14.40 -6.88
CA THR A 91 8.61 15.46 -7.82
C THR A 91 7.96 15.18 -9.19
N PRO A 92 7.00 16.00 -9.64
CA PRO A 92 6.44 15.85 -10.98
C PRO A 92 7.55 16.07 -12.02
N SER A 93 7.63 15.17 -13.01
CA SER A 93 8.56 15.33 -14.13
C SER A 93 8.22 16.62 -14.89
N LEU A 94 9.19 17.53 -15.09
CA LEU A 94 9.05 18.81 -15.81
C LEU A 94 8.77 18.66 -17.33
N SER A 95 8.23 17.52 -17.79
CA SER A 95 7.95 17.31 -19.21
C SER A 95 6.73 18.12 -19.65
N ASN A 96 6.99 19.17 -20.43
CA ASN A 96 6.02 20.02 -21.13
C ASN A 96 4.86 19.20 -21.75
N GLY A 97 3.63 19.48 -21.34
CA GLY A 97 2.44 19.49 -22.20
C GLY A 97 1.90 18.20 -22.82
N SER A 98 2.51 17.02 -22.65
CA SER A 98 1.93 15.77 -23.15
C SER A 98 1.23 15.00 -22.04
N SER A 99 -0.04 14.65 -22.25
CA SER A 99 -0.81 13.68 -21.47
C SER A 99 0.08 12.54 -20.98
N SER A 100 0.05 12.26 -19.68
CA SER A 100 0.77 11.14 -19.05
C SER A 100 0.61 9.88 -19.91
N PRO A 101 1.65 9.37 -20.59
CA PRO A 101 1.50 8.14 -21.33
C PRO A 101 1.13 7.06 -20.30
N GLY A 102 0.04 6.35 -20.58
CA GLY A 102 -0.39 5.23 -19.74
C GLY A 102 0.73 4.19 -19.63
N LYS A 103 0.73 3.43 -18.54
CA LYS A 103 1.75 2.41 -18.27
C LYS A 103 1.98 1.52 -19.49
N THR A 104 3.22 1.47 -19.99
CA THR A 104 3.58 0.62 -21.13
C THR A 104 3.26 -0.85 -20.86
N GLU A 105 2.35 -1.45 -21.64
CA GLU A 105 2.00 -2.87 -21.52
C GLU A 105 3.05 -3.76 -22.21
N LEU A 106 3.51 -4.82 -21.54
CA LEU A 106 4.54 -5.73 -22.07
C LEU A 106 4.19 -6.31 -23.45
N LYS A 107 2.90 -6.54 -23.72
CA LYS A 107 2.43 -7.10 -25.00
C LYS A 107 2.73 -6.18 -26.20
N ASN A 108 2.86 -4.87 -25.97
CA ASN A 108 3.10 -3.85 -26.99
C ASN A 108 4.60 -3.51 -27.17
N VAL A 109 5.48 -4.11 -26.36
CA VAL A 109 6.93 -3.91 -26.43
C VAL A 109 7.51 -4.87 -27.46
N SER A 110 8.49 -4.44 -28.27
CA SER A 110 9.17 -5.37 -29.19
C SER A 110 10.05 -6.38 -28.45
N ASP A 111 10.27 -7.55 -29.04
CA ASP A 111 11.10 -8.61 -28.42
C ASP A 111 12.54 -8.15 -28.20
N LYS A 112 13.10 -7.38 -29.15
CA LYS A 112 14.41 -6.74 -29.02
C LYS A 112 14.46 -5.83 -27.79
N ARG A 113 13.47 -4.93 -27.65
CA ARG A 113 13.42 -3.98 -26.53
C ARG A 113 13.24 -4.69 -25.19
N LEU A 114 12.46 -5.78 -25.17
CA LEU A 114 12.27 -6.59 -23.96
C LEU A 114 13.57 -7.30 -23.55
N TRP A 115 14.34 -7.84 -24.48
CA TRP A 115 15.66 -8.42 -24.18
C TRP A 115 16.68 -7.37 -23.74
N GLU A 116 16.69 -6.18 -24.36
CA GLU A 116 17.55 -5.07 -23.93
C GLU A 116 17.33 -4.70 -22.47
N ILE A 117 16.06 -4.56 -22.04
CA ILE A 117 15.76 -4.22 -20.64
C ILE A 117 16.06 -5.38 -19.70
N ILE A 118 15.85 -6.64 -20.11
CA ILE A 118 16.24 -7.82 -19.30
C ILE A 118 17.75 -7.81 -19.04
N ARG A 119 18.56 -7.64 -20.09
CA ARG A 119 20.03 -7.56 -19.95
C ARG A 119 20.44 -6.41 -19.02
N LYS A 120 19.83 -5.25 -19.17
CA LYS A 120 20.09 -4.09 -18.30
C LYS A 120 19.73 -4.38 -16.84
N VAL A 121 18.61 -5.05 -16.57
CA VAL A 121 18.23 -5.50 -15.22
C VAL A 121 19.27 -6.47 -14.67
N ASP A 122 19.79 -7.40 -15.47
CA ASP A 122 20.81 -8.36 -15.04
C ASP A 122 22.13 -7.70 -14.68
N GLU A 123 22.56 -6.73 -15.50
CA GLU A 123 23.79 -5.95 -15.29
C GLU A 123 23.70 -5.13 -14.01
N ILE A 124 22.59 -4.40 -13.84
CA ILE A 124 22.37 -3.59 -12.63
C ILE A 124 22.29 -4.50 -11.40
N TYR A 125 21.55 -5.61 -11.50
CA TYR A 125 21.42 -6.56 -10.40
C TYR A 125 22.78 -7.10 -9.96
N SER A 126 23.61 -7.54 -10.91
CA SER A 126 24.91 -8.14 -10.62
C SER A 126 25.93 -7.11 -10.11
N GLY A 127 25.81 -5.85 -10.53
CA GLY A 127 26.75 -4.79 -10.16
C GLY A 127 26.41 -4.03 -8.88
N TYR A 128 25.12 -3.86 -8.57
CA TYR A 128 24.69 -2.90 -7.53
C TYR A 128 23.73 -3.49 -6.49
N VAL A 129 23.13 -4.65 -6.72
CA VAL A 129 22.11 -5.20 -5.81
C VAL A 129 22.71 -6.25 -4.90
N THR A 130 22.72 -5.95 -3.59
CA THR A 130 23.09 -6.92 -2.56
C THR A 130 21.88 -7.79 -2.22
N LEU A 131 22.12 -9.08 -1.99
CA LEU A 131 21.06 -9.99 -1.56
C LEU A 131 20.52 -9.57 -0.18
N PRO A 132 19.19 -9.61 0.04
CA PRO A 132 18.62 -9.33 1.35
C PRO A 132 19.16 -10.27 2.43
N GLU A 133 19.36 -9.74 3.64
CA GLU A 133 19.68 -10.54 4.82
C GLU A 133 18.55 -11.53 5.13
N GLU A 134 18.85 -12.67 5.74
CA GLU A 134 17.82 -13.62 6.17
C GLU A 134 17.44 -13.39 7.64
N HIS A 135 16.13 -13.27 7.90
CA HIS A 135 15.59 -13.33 9.24
C HIS A 135 14.43 -14.33 9.27
N VAL A 136 14.70 -15.54 9.75
CA VAL A 136 13.71 -16.61 9.85
C VAL A 136 13.30 -16.79 11.31
N GLY A 137 12.34 -15.99 11.75
CA GLY A 137 11.79 -16.05 13.11
C GLY A 137 10.33 -15.64 13.15
N LEU A 138 9.56 -16.22 14.07
CA LEU A 138 8.19 -15.79 14.39
C LEU A 138 8.17 -15.32 15.85
N HIS A 139 7.50 -14.21 16.12
CA HIS A 139 7.43 -13.66 17.47
C HIS A 139 6.53 -14.55 18.34
N ARG A 140 7.04 -15.04 19.48
CA ARG A 140 6.38 -15.99 20.40
C ARG A 140 4.98 -15.58 20.86
N ALA A 141 4.70 -14.27 20.93
CA ALA A 141 3.37 -13.76 21.29
C ALA A 141 2.24 -14.31 20.39
N PHE A 142 2.58 -14.77 19.18
CA PHE A 142 1.62 -15.30 18.21
C PHE A 142 1.36 -16.80 18.34
N ASP A 143 2.16 -17.55 19.11
CA ASP A 143 2.17 -19.02 19.11
C ASP A 143 0.78 -19.61 19.35
N ALA A 144 0.09 -19.17 20.42
CA ALA A 144 -1.24 -19.66 20.76
C ALA A 144 -2.30 -19.38 19.66
N GLU A 145 -2.23 -18.23 18.98
CA GLU A 145 -3.18 -17.92 17.90
C GLU A 145 -2.79 -18.64 16.60
N LEU A 146 -1.50 -18.89 16.37
CA LEU A 146 -1.03 -19.70 15.24
C LEU A 146 -1.50 -21.16 15.38
N GLU A 147 -1.36 -21.74 16.58
CA GLU A 147 -1.88 -23.08 16.89
C GLU A 147 -3.39 -23.16 16.67
N LYS A 148 -4.14 -22.16 17.17
CA LYS A 148 -5.59 -22.08 16.98
C LYS A 148 -6.02 -21.97 15.52
N LEU A 149 -5.22 -21.31 14.69
CA LEU A 149 -5.48 -21.12 13.26
C LEU A 149 -4.81 -22.19 12.39
N ALA A 150 -4.19 -23.21 12.99
CA ALA A 150 -3.57 -24.30 12.25
C ALA A 150 -4.58 -24.92 11.27
N GLY A 151 -4.16 -25.06 10.00
CA GLY A 151 -5.02 -25.58 8.93
C GLY A 151 -5.89 -24.52 8.25
N CYS A 152 -6.02 -23.31 8.79
CA CYS A 152 -6.67 -22.18 8.11
C CYS A 152 -5.66 -21.43 7.22
N VAL A 153 -5.24 -22.04 6.11
CA VAL A 153 -4.12 -21.62 5.23
C VAL A 153 -4.03 -20.10 5.03
N VAL A 154 -5.12 -19.44 4.64
CA VAL A 154 -5.12 -17.98 4.36
C VAL A 154 -4.95 -17.15 5.64
N ALA A 155 -5.65 -17.52 6.71
CA ALA A 155 -5.60 -16.80 7.97
C ALA A 155 -4.24 -16.98 8.65
N GLU A 156 -3.74 -18.21 8.67
CA GLU A 156 -2.43 -18.61 9.18
C GLU A 156 -1.32 -17.88 8.42
N LYS A 157 -1.32 -17.91 7.09
CA LYS A 157 -0.36 -17.17 6.24
C LYS A 157 -0.29 -15.70 6.62
N HIS A 158 -1.44 -15.04 6.75
CA HIS A 158 -1.47 -13.62 7.12
C HIS A 158 -0.99 -13.37 8.55
N LEU A 159 -1.16 -14.33 9.47
CA LEU A 159 -0.70 -14.22 10.85
C LEU A 159 0.81 -14.43 10.92
N ARG A 160 1.35 -15.47 10.29
CA ARG A 160 2.80 -15.74 10.16
C ARG A 160 3.56 -14.53 9.64
N GLN A 161 3.07 -13.87 8.58
CA GLN A 161 3.71 -12.64 8.08
C GLN A 161 3.81 -11.52 9.12
N LYS A 162 2.82 -11.35 10.01
CA LYS A 162 2.88 -10.32 11.07
C LYS A 162 3.81 -10.74 12.20
N ALA A 163 3.74 -12.01 12.60
CA ALA A 163 4.63 -12.59 13.60
C ALA A 163 6.09 -12.45 13.18
N ALA A 164 6.37 -12.66 11.88
CA ALA A 164 7.71 -12.54 11.33
C ALA A 164 8.21 -11.08 11.29
N LEU A 165 7.37 -10.13 10.86
CA LEU A 165 7.73 -8.71 10.90
C LEU A 165 7.98 -8.20 12.32
N LEU A 166 7.15 -8.58 13.29
CA LEU A 166 7.37 -8.17 14.68
C LEU A 166 8.55 -8.89 15.34
N SER A 167 8.88 -10.12 14.92
CA SER A 167 10.12 -10.80 15.31
C SER A 167 11.34 -10.05 14.77
N LEU A 168 11.31 -9.64 13.50
CA LEU A 168 12.38 -8.85 12.90
C LEU A 168 12.52 -7.49 13.63
N ALA A 169 11.42 -6.80 13.90
CA ALA A 169 11.43 -5.55 14.65
C ALA A 169 12.05 -5.73 16.06
N GLU A 170 11.66 -6.79 16.78
CA GLU A 170 12.22 -7.12 18.10
C GLU A 170 13.73 -7.39 18.03
N SER A 171 14.17 -8.23 17.08
CA SER A 171 15.58 -8.59 16.90
C SER A 171 16.50 -7.42 16.56
N ARG A 172 15.92 -6.31 16.08
CA ARG A 172 16.62 -5.08 15.68
C ARG A 172 16.39 -3.93 16.68
N GLY A 173 15.86 -4.24 17.87
CA GLY A 173 15.68 -3.25 18.93
C GLY A 173 14.65 -2.17 18.63
N LEU A 174 13.71 -2.41 17.70
CA LEU A 174 12.65 -1.46 17.37
C LEU A 174 11.46 -1.56 18.34
N LEU A 175 11.31 -2.65 19.10
CA LEU A 175 10.19 -2.80 20.03
C LEU A 175 10.58 -2.28 21.41
N THR A 176 10.79 -0.97 21.53
CA THR A 176 11.19 -0.32 22.79
C THR A 176 10.04 0.39 23.49
N SER A 177 10.18 0.56 24.79
CA SER A 177 9.16 1.14 25.65
C SER A 177 8.93 2.61 25.35
N ASP A 178 10.00 3.39 25.26
CA ASP A 178 9.96 4.80 24.87
C ASP A 178 9.84 4.96 23.35
N SER A 179 8.68 4.60 22.78
CA SER A 179 8.46 4.68 21.33
C SER A 179 7.05 5.10 20.94
N CYS A 180 6.95 5.80 19.81
CA CYS A 180 5.71 5.99 19.07
C CYS A 180 5.76 5.20 17.77
N PHE A 181 4.79 4.30 17.61
CA PHE A 181 4.66 3.44 16.45
C PHE A 181 3.63 4.00 15.49
N VAL A 182 4.04 4.16 14.22
CA VAL A 182 3.16 4.59 13.14
C VAL A 182 2.91 3.41 12.21
N GLU A 183 1.71 2.84 12.24
CA GLU A 183 1.30 1.80 11.28
C GLU A 183 0.73 2.46 10.02
N PHE A 184 1.50 2.47 8.93
CA PHE A 184 1.02 2.94 7.64
C PHE A 184 0.26 1.84 6.88
N GLY A 185 -0.92 2.18 6.36
CA GLY A 185 -1.80 1.21 5.71
C GLY A 185 -2.41 0.24 6.73
N ALA A 186 -2.82 0.76 7.89
CA ALA A 186 -3.21 -0.04 9.04
C ALA A 186 -4.41 -0.96 8.76
N GLY A 187 -5.26 -0.61 7.79
CA GLY A 187 -6.51 -1.31 7.50
C GLY A 187 -7.28 -1.52 8.79
N ARG A 188 -7.53 -2.78 9.16
CA ARG A 188 -8.24 -3.14 10.39
C ARG A 188 -7.43 -2.99 11.69
N GLY A 189 -6.19 -2.52 11.68
CA GLY A 189 -5.33 -2.33 12.87
C GLY A 189 -4.75 -3.62 13.44
N ARG A 190 -4.54 -4.65 12.60
CA ARG A 190 -4.11 -5.97 13.09
C ARG A 190 -2.64 -6.03 13.50
N LEU A 191 -1.75 -5.28 12.86
CA LEU A 191 -0.34 -5.26 13.27
C LEU A 191 -0.22 -4.55 14.60
N SER A 192 -0.82 -3.35 14.73
CA SER A 192 -0.86 -2.59 15.98
C SER A 192 -1.49 -3.37 17.14
N TYR A 193 -2.53 -4.17 16.92
CA TYR A 193 -3.08 -5.02 17.99
C TYR A 193 -2.06 -6.01 18.56
N TRP A 194 -1.27 -6.66 17.70
CA TRP A 194 -0.26 -7.59 18.16
C TRP A 194 0.90 -6.87 18.82
N LEU A 195 1.30 -5.73 18.26
CA LEU A 195 2.32 -4.87 18.86
C LEU A 195 1.89 -4.38 20.25
N ALA A 196 0.63 -3.96 20.44
CA ALA A 196 0.07 -3.59 21.73
C ALA A 196 0.09 -4.76 22.74
N LYS A 197 -0.19 -5.99 22.29
CA LYS A 197 -0.06 -7.18 23.16
C LYS A 197 1.37 -7.46 23.59
N ILE A 198 2.35 -7.22 22.71
CA ILE A 198 3.76 -7.41 23.00
C ILE A 198 4.24 -6.36 24.00
N LEU A 199 3.83 -5.10 23.80
CA LEU A 199 4.24 -3.93 24.56
C LEU A 199 3.23 -3.54 25.65
N ALA A 200 2.41 -4.47 26.13
CA ALA A 200 1.24 -4.18 26.97
C ALA A 200 1.57 -3.45 28.29
N LYS A 201 2.83 -3.54 28.75
CA LYS A 201 3.33 -2.92 29.98
C LYS A 201 4.22 -1.70 29.74
N GLU A 202 4.39 -1.31 28.49
CA GLU A 202 5.33 -0.29 28.10
C GLU A 202 4.64 1.04 27.83
N ASP A 203 5.31 2.14 28.15
CA ASP A 203 4.81 3.49 27.88
C ASP A 203 5.01 3.86 26.40
N CYS A 204 4.16 3.34 25.52
CA CYS A 204 4.26 3.52 24.07
C CYS A 204 3.00 4.15 23.45
N HIS A 205 3.19 4.85 22.33
CA HIS A 205 2.13 5.53 21.60
C HIS A 205 1.89 4.89 20.22
N PHE A 206 0.65 4.93 19.73
CA PHE A 206 0.27 4.28 18.48
C PHE A 206 -0.52 5.24 17.60
N VAL A 207 -0.05 5.41 16.37
CA VAL A 207 -0.74 6.16 15.30
C VAL A 207 -1.01 5.20 14.14
N LEU A 208 -2.29 4.99 13.83
CA LEU A 208 -2.71 4.16 12.70
C LEU A 208 -3.14 5.06 11.55
N VAL A 209 -2.51 4.91 10.39
CA VAL A 209 -2.82 5.71 9.20
C VAL A 209 -3.47 4.83 8.14
N ASP A 210 -4.67 5.18 7.71
CA ASP A 210 -5.32 4.53 6.56
C ASP A 210 -6.27 5.47 5.84
N LYS A 211 -6.32 5.40 4.51
CA LYS A 211 -7.24 6.18 3.69
C LYS A 211 -8.70 5.74 3.89
N ALA A 212 -8.94 4.44 4.08
CA ALA A 212 -10.26 3.85 4.20
C ALA A 212 -10.83 4.01 5.61
N ALA A 213 -12.14 4.22 5.70
CA ALA A 213 -12.88 4.14 6.96
C ALA A 213 -13.05 2.66 7.37
N SER A 214 -11.98 2.04 7.86
CA SER A 214 -12.08 0.73 8.48
C SER A 214 -12.83 0.85 9.82
N ARG A 215 -13.78 -0.05 10.08
CA ARG A 215 -14.36 -0.20 11.42
C ARG A 215 -13.21 -0.53 12.39
N HIS A 216 -13.09 0.21 13.49
CA HIS A 216 -12.08 0.14 14.57
C HIS A 216 -12.01 -1.24 15.27
N LYS A 217 -11.91 -2.32 14.50
CA LYS A 217 -12.19 -3.68 14.92
C LYS A 217 -11.14 -4.17 15.92
N PHE A 218 -9.87 -3.90 15.64
CA PHE A 218 -8.78 -4.38 16.48
C PHE A 218 -8.41 -3.36 17.55
N GLU A 219 -8.70 -2.08 17.37
CA GLU A 219 -8.63 -1.08 18.43
C GLU A 219 -9.66 -1.38 19.53
N ASN A 220 -10.90 -1.71 19.17
CA ASN A 220 -11.89 -2.18 20.15
C ASN A 220 -11.46 -3.49 20.82
N LYS A 221 -10.73 -4.35 20.09
CA LYS A 221 -10.17 -5.58 20.67
C LYS A 221 -9.02 -5.28 21.64
N VAL A 222 -8.17 -4.29 21.37
CA VAL A 222 -7.18 -3.80 22.33
C VAL A 222 -7.90 -3.28 23.58
N LYS A 223 -8.90 -2.40 23.44
CA LYS A 223 -9.67 -1.87 24.58
C LYS A 223 -10.30 -2.98 25.45
N ASN A 224 -10.73 -4.08 24.85
CA ASN A 224 -11.31 -5.21 25.58
C ASN A 224 -10.27 -6.15 26.19
N ASP A 225 -9.23 -6.51 25.43
CA ASP A 225 -8.21 -7.48 25.85
C ASP A 225 -7.16 -6.84 26.79
N LEU A 226 -6.95 -5.53 26.69
CA LEU A 226 -5.94 -4.72 27.38
C LEU A 226 -6.56 -3.38 27.84
N PRO A 227 -7.41 -3.36 28.89
CA PRO A 227 -8.17 -2.18 29.28
C PRO A 227 -7.31 -1.02 29.80
N GLU A 228 -6.11 -1.29 30.30
CA GLU A 228 -5.14 -0.29 30.78
C GLU A 228 -4.23 0.25 29.66
N PHE A 229 -4.36 -0.27 28.43
CA PHE A 229 -3.51 0.14 27.32
C PHE A 229 -3.86 1.57 26.86
N PRO A 230 -2.85 2.42 26.56
CA PRO A 230 -3.08 3.78 26.08
C PRO A 230 -3.97 3.83 24.84
N GLU A 231 -4.67 4.96 24.65
CA GLU A 231 -5.52 5.11 23.48
C GLU A 231 -4.70 5.11 22.19
N ILE A 232 -5.15 4.30 21.23
CA ILE A 232 -4.60 4.23 19.89
C ILE A 232 -5.24 5.34 19.04
N GLN A 233 -4.43 6.27 18.54
CA GLN A 233 -4.90 7.31 17.63
C GLN A 233 -5.00 6.76 16.20
N ARG A 234 -6.13 7.01 15.51
CA ARG A 234 -6.29 6.68 14.09
C ARG A 234 -6.50 7.93 13.24
N LEU A 235 -5.71 8.05 12.18
CA LEU A 235 -5.82 9.09 11.17
C LEU A 235 -6.45 8.51 9.90
N GLN A 236 -7.66 8.96 9.56
CA GLN A 236 -8.30 8.61 8.30
C GLN A 236 -7.90 9.59 7.18
N ILE A 237 -6.72 9.39 6.61
CA ILE A 237 -6.12 10.31 5.62
C ILE A 237 -5.38 9.52 4.53
N ASP A 238 -5.35 10.09 3.32
CA ASP A 238 -4.46 9.59 2.28
C ASP A 238 -3.03 10.01 2.63
N ILE A 239 -2.09 9.05 2.73
CA ILE A 239 -0.69 9.31 3.08
C ILE A 239 -0.08 10.37 2.15
N ARG A 240 -0.55 10.46 0.90
CA ARG A 240 -0.17 11.52 -0.04
C ARG A 240 -0.26 12.94 0.54
N ASN A 241 -1.23 13.18 1.43
CA ASN A 241 -1.55 14.49 2.00
C ASN A 241 -1.18 14.61 3.50
N LEU A 242 -0.52 13.62 4.09
CA LEU A 242 -0.23 13.59 5.52
C LEU A 242 1.11 14.26 5.84
N CYS A 243 1.08 15.36 6.59
CA CYS A 243 2.24 15.88 7.31
C CYS A 243 2.27 15.26 8.71
N LEU A 244 3.14 14.26 8.91
CA LEU A 244 3.18 13.47 10.14
C LEU A 244 3.63 14.30 11.35
N GLY A 245 4.57 15.24 11.17
CA GLY A 245 5.03 16.14 12.23
C GLY A 245 3.99 17.15 12.70
N ASN A 246 2.87 17.31 11.98
CA ASN A 246 1.74 18.14 12.41
C ASN A 246 0.68 17.34 13.19
N VAL A 247 0.91 16.05 13.44
CA VAL A 247 0.02 15.26 14.30
C VAL A 247 0.31 15.61 15.75
N ASN A 248 -0.70 16.04 16.50
CA ASN A 248 -0.54 16.56 17.88
C ASN A 248 0.20 15.58 18.79
N LEU A 249 -0.06 14.27 18.66
CA LEU A 249 0.64 13.22 19.43
C LEU A 249 2.15 13.19 19.16
N LEU A 250 2.60 13.71 18.01
CA LEU A 250 3.98 13.75 17.57
C LEU A 250 4.65 15.12 17.73
N GLN A 251 3.87 16.20 17.86
CA GLN A 251 4.40 17.57 18.03
C GLN A 251 5.12 17.75 19.37
N ASP A 252 4.53 17.23 20.45
CA ASP A 252 5.03 17.37 21.82
C ASP A 252 5.83 16.16 22.32
N HIS A 253 5.86 15.08 21.53
CA HIS A 253 6.44 13.82 21.93
C HIS A 253 7.98 13.87 21.98
N ARG A 254 8.55 13.19 22.99
CA ARG A 254 10.00 12.99 23.16
C ARG A 254 10.47 11.56 22.88
N LYS A 255 9.60 10.64 22.46
CA LYS A 255 9.93 9.21 22.30
C LYS A 255 10.65 8.90 20.99
N LYS A 256 11.02 7.65 20.74
CA LYS A 256 11.56 7.20 19.44
C LYS A 256 10.45 6.98 18.42
N LEU A 257 10.54 7.58 17.23
CA LEU A 257 9.53 7.38 16.19
C LEU A 257 9.85 6.17 15.30
N ILE A 258 8.90 5.24 15.19
CA ILE A 258 9.09 3.97 14.47
C ILE A 258 7.97 3.75 13.47
N GLY A 259 8.32 3.74 12.18
CA GLY A 259 7.39 3.50 11.08
C GLY A 259 7.28 2.02 10.74
N LEU A 260 6.06 1.46 10.80
CA LEU A 260 5.80 0.05 10.50
C LEU A 260 4.81 -0.10 9.35
N CYS A 261 5.03 -1.10 8.50
CA CYS A 261 4.05 -1.50 7.51
C CYS A 261 4.11 -3.00 7.20
N LYS A 262 2.94 -3.62 7.16
CA LYS A 262 2.77 -4.99 6.64
C LYS A 262 2.42 -5.03 5.16
N HIS A 263 1.59 -4.10 4.68
CA HIS A 263 1.19 -3.99 3.27
C HIS A 263 0.84 -2.55 2.88
N LEU A 264 1.70 -1.92 2.08
CA LEU A 264 1.36 -0.73 1.30
C LEU A 264 1.47 -1.06 -0.17
N CYS A 265 0.51 -0.57 -0.95
CA CYS A 265 0.41 -0.91 -2.36
C CYS A 265 1.01 0.19 -3.23
N GLY A 266 1.98 -0.15 -4.09
CA GLY A 266 2.53 0.75 -5.09
C GLY A 266 3.09 2.02 -4.48
N GLU A 267 2.69 3.17 -5.05
CA GLU A 267 3.08 4.52 -4.64
C GLU A 267 2.82 4.84 -3.16
N ALA A 268 1.92 4.12 -2.48
CA ALA A 268 1.65 4.36 -1.07
C ALA A 268 2.86 4.05 -0.17
N THR A 269 3.73 3.12 -0.58
CA THR A 269 5.00 2.85 0.12
C THR A 269 5.91 4.07 0.02
N ASP A 270 6.06 4.60 -1.19
CA ASP A 270 6.89 5.78 -1.47
C ASP A 270 6.34 7.04 -0.76
N PHE A 271 5.02 7.17 -0.66
CA PHE A 271 4.38 8.20 0.14
C PHE A 271 4.67 8.05 1.64
N ALA A 272 4.65 6.83 2.18
CA ALA A 272 4.95 6.59 3.59
C ALA A 272 6.42 6.87 3.92
N LEU A 273 7.34 6.49 3.03
CA LEU A 273 8.77 6.80 3.19
C LEU A 273 9.00 8.31 3.20
N ARG A 274 8.46 9.08 2.23
CA ARG A 274 8.53 10.55 2.28
C ARG A 274 7.83 11.13 3.50
N CYS A 275 6.68 10.60 3.88
CA CYS A 275 5.93 11.09 5.03
C CYS A 275 6.75 10.99 6.31
N ILE A 276 7.29 9.82 6.63
CA ILE A 276 8.08 9.67 7.85
C ILE A 276 9.41 10.41 7.77
N MET A 277 10.09 10.39 6.62
CA MET A 277 11.42 10.99 6.50
C MET A 277 11.37 12.51 6.41
N GLU A 278 10.49 13.10 5.60
CA GLU A 278 10.55 14.53 5.27
C GLU A 278 9.57 15.40 6.06
N THR A 279 8.56 14.81 6.71
CA THR A 279 7.54 15.58 7.42
C THR A 279 7.65 15.48 8.94
N THR A 280 8.69 14.86 9.47
CA THR A 280 8.97 14.73 10.91
C THR A 280 10.26 15.45 11.29
N LYS A 281 10.45 15.74 12.58
CA LYS A 281 11.70 16.31 13.10
C LYS A 281 12.87 15.36 12.84
N GLN A 282 13.97 15.89 12.32
CA GLN A 282 15.11 15.06 11.94
C GLN A 282 15.94 14.66 13.17
N PRO A 283 16.69 13.53 13.10
CA PRO A 283 17.69 13.19 14.11
C PRO A 283 18.83 14.23 14.21
N ALA A 284 19.05 15.04 13.17
CA ALA A 284 20.02 16.13 13.17
C ALA A 284 19.47 17.44 13.75
N ASP A 285 18.15 17.56 13.91
CA ASP A 285 17.48 18.69 14.56
C ASP A 285 17.43 18.51 16.10
N VAL A 286 18.29 17.63 16.64
CA VAL A 286 18.48 17.47 18.08
C VAL A 286 19.22 18.71 18.58
N ASP A 287 18.47 19.79 18.75
CA ASP A 287 18.78 20.76 19.78
C ASP A 287 18.91 20.01 21.12
N SER A 288 19.66 20.60 22.04
CA SER A 288 19.96 20.15 23.41
C SER A 288 18.75 19.85 24.32
N ASP A 289 17.54 19.65 23.78
CA ASP A 289 16.24 19.47 24.46
C ASP A 289 15.67 18.04 24.39
N GLY A 290 16.49 17.05 24.02
CA GLY A 290 16.18 15.63 24.25
C GLY A 290 15.01 15.02 23.45
N SER A 291 14.61 15.61 22.31
CA SER A 291 13.60 15.01 21.42
C SER A 291 14.23 14.01 20.43
N PHE A 292 13.77 12.75 20.40
CA PHE A 292 14.26 11.77 19.42
C PHE A 292 13.49 11.84 18.08
N GLY A 293 14.23 11.87 16.97
CA GLY A 293 13.70 11.81 15.61
C GLY A 293 13.29 10.39 15.18
N VAL A 294 13.23 10.16 13.87
CA VAL A 294 12.98 8.83 13.29
C VAL A 294 14.06 7.85 13.76
N HIS A 295 13.68 6.84 14.55
CA HIS A 295 14.59 5.82 15.08
C HIS A 295 14.64 4.57 14.20
N GLY A 296 13.55 4.27 13.51
CA GLY A 296 13.54 3.17 12.57
C GLY A 296 12.30 3.04 11.70
N VAL A 297 12.48 2.30 10.61
CA VAL A 297 11.49 2.03 9.59
C VAL A 297 11.54 0.54 9.25
N LEU A 298 10.40 -0.14 9.31
CA LEU A 298 10.24 -1.52 8.84
C LEU A 298 9.02 -1.64 7.93
N MET A 299 9.26 -1.83 6.63
CA MET A 299 8.24 -1.78 5.59
C MET A 299 8.29 -3.04 4.72
N ALA A 300 7.29 -3.91 4.82
CA ALA A 300 7.16 -5.05 3.91
C ALA A 300 6.70 -4.59 2.51
N THR A 301 7.47 -4.95 1.48
CA THR A 301 7.24 -4.52 0.09
C THR A 301 6.52 -5.62 -0.69
N CYS A 302 5.64 -5.24 -1.63
CA CYS A 302 4.90 -6.24 -2.41
C CYS A 302 4.45 -5.77 -3.80
N CYS A 303 3.63 -4.72 -3.87
CA CYS A 303 2.90 -4.35 -5.09
C CYS A 303 3.71 -3.45 -6.04
N HIS A 304 4.89 -3.92 -6.44
CA HIS A 304 5.81 -3.24 -7.35
C HIS A 304 5.15 -2.83 -8.68
N HIS A 305 4.22 -3.64 -9.18
CA HIS A 305 3.45 -3.35 -10.40
C HIS A 305 2.55 -2.11 -10.32
N ARG A 306 2.33 -1.54 -9.12
CA ARG A 306 1.53 -0.32 -8.91
C ARG A 306 2.38 0.91 -8.63
N CYS A 307 3.71 0.81 -8.65
CA CYS A 307 4.56 1.96 -8.46
C CYS A 307 4.44 2.90 -9.67
N ARG A 308 4.65 4.19 -9.44
CA ARG A 308 4.62 5.22 -10.47
C ARG A 308 5.92 6.00 -10.43
N TRP A 309 6.44 6.35 -11.60
CA TRP A 309 7.70 7.06 -11.74
C TRP A 309 7.74 8.36 -10.94
N ASP A 310 6.71 9.20 -11.10
CA ASP A 310 6.68 10.54 -10.52
C ASP A 310 6.62 10.53 -8.97
N SER A 311 6.15 9.44 -8.38
CA SER A 311 6.09 9.29 -6.92
C SER A 311 7.17 8.36 -6.36
N PHE A 312 8.00 7.71 -7.16
CA PHE A 312 8.96 6.74 -6.66
C PHE A 312 10.14 7.41 -5.96
N VAL A 313 10.41 7.07 -4.69
CA VAL A 313 11.48 7.74 -3.91
C VAL A 313 12.88 7.41 -4.39
N GLY A 314 13.08 6.19 -4.91
CA GLY A 314 14.37 5.73 -5.41
C GLY A 314 14.71 6.23 -6.81
N ARG A 315 13.94 7.18 -7.37
CA ARG A 315 14.12 7.69 -8.74
C ARG A 315 15.55 8.18 -9.01
N PRO A 316 16.21 8.97 -8.12
CA PRO A 316 17.58 9.41 -8.37
C PRO A 316 18.55 8.25 -8.63
N LEU A 317 18.50 7.19 -7.80
CA LEU A 317 19.35 6.02 -7.99
C LEU A 317 19.02 5.26 -9.28
N LEU A 318 17.74 5.17 -9.65
CA LEU A 318 17.38 4.55 -10.92
C LEU A 318 17.95 5.35 -12.11
N GLU A 319 17.89 6.67 -12.05
CA GLU A 319 18.49 7.56 -13.07
C GLU A 319 20.02 7.41 -13.11
N GLU A 320 20.69 7.26 -11.97
CA GLU A 320 22.14 6.94 -11.88
C GLU A 320 22.49 5.60 -12.53
N TRP A 321 21.64 4.58 -12.38
CA TRP A 321 21.75 3.32 -13.12
C TRP A 321 21.33 3.42 -14.60
N GLY A 322 21.06 4.64 -15.07
CA GLY A 322 20.67 4.96 -16.43
C GLY A 322 19.24 4.54 -16.78
N LEU A 323 18.40 4.16 -15.81
CA LEU A 323 17.01 3.77 -16.04
C LEU A 323 16.12 5.00 -16.18
N ALA A 324 15.45 5.13 -17.33
CA ALA A 324 14.49 6.20 -17.59
C ALA A 324 13.05 5.78 -17.21
N ARG A 325 12.10 6.72 -17.31
CA ARG A 325 10.67 6.47 -17.08
C ARG A 325 10.14 5.26 -17.86
N GLN A 326 10.48 5.13 -19.15
CA GLN A 326 10.03 3.98 -19.94
C GLN A 326 10.63 2.66 -19.44
N ASP A 327 11.88 2.66 -18.97
CA ASP A 327 12.49 1.48 -18.35
C ASP A 327 11.74 1.10 -17.07
N PHE A 328 11.45 2.08 -16.20
CA PHE A 328 10.71 1.86 -14.96
C PHE A 328 9.32 1.24 -15.19
N GLU A 329 8.59 1.69 -16.21
CA GLU A 329 7.29 1.10 -16.57
C GLU A 329 7.42 -0.38 -16.95
N LEU A 330 8.51 -0.76 -17.62
CA LEU A 330 8.83 -2.16 -17.92
C LEU A 330 9.25 -2.92 -16.66
N LEU A 331 10.12 -2.35 -15.81
CA LEU A 331 10.54 -2.97 -14.54
C LEU A 331 9.34 -3.31 -13.66
N THR A 332 8.43 -2.35 -13.45
CA THR A 332 7.22 -2.58 -12.63
C THR A 332 6.28 -3.61 -13.27
N SER A 333 6.25 -3.72 -14.59
CA SER A 333 5.46 -4.75 -15.28
C SER A 333 6.10 -6.14 -15.18
N MET A 334 7.41 -6.25 -15.40
CA MET A 334 8.19 -7.48 -15.28
C MET A 334 8.27 -7.98 -13.83
N ALA A 335 8.19 -7.09 -12.83
CA ALA A 335 8.11 -7.47 -11.41
C ALA A 335 6.93 -8.44 -11.11
N GLY A 336 5.86 -8.38 -11.91
CA GLY A 336 4.74 -9.33 -11.83
C GLY A 336 5.11 -10.78 -12.18
N TRP A 337 6.16 -11.00 -12.97
CA TRP A 337 6.61 -12.35 -13.33
C TRP A 337 7.07 -13.17 -12.13
N ALA A 338 7.55 -12.51 -11.06
CA ALA A 338 7.99 -13.17 -9.84
C ALA A 338 6.89 -13.98 -9.15
N THR A 339 5.63 -13.53 -9.26
CA THR A 339 4.48 -14.17 -8.58
C THR A 339 3.57 -14.94 -9.51
N CYS A 340 3.58 -14.64 -10.82
CA CYS A 340 2.83 -15.40 -11.81
C CYS A 340 3.37 -16.84 -11.99
N ALA A 341 4.69 -17.04 -11.90
CA ALA A 341 5.30 -18.37 -12.05
C ALA A 341 5.04 -19.30 -10.85
N ALA A 342 4.74 -18.77 -9.66
CA ALA A 342 4.48 -19.54 -8.45
C ALA A 342 3.07 -20.17 -8.41
N ARG A 343 2.19 -19.85 -9.38
CA ARG A 343 0.86 -20.45 -9.49
C ARG A 343 0.93 -21.74 -10.30
N ALA A 344 1.55 -22.78 -9.74
CA ALA A 344 1.18 -24.14 -10.13
C ALA A 344 -0.29 -24.36 -9.70
N PRO A 345 -1.12 -25.05 -10.50
CA PRO A 345 -2.50 -25.33 -10.11
C PRO A 345 -2.48 -26.26 -8.90
N GLN A 346 -2.71 -25.72 -7.70
CA GLN A 346 -3.06 -26.55 -6.56
C GLN A 346 -4.47 -27.08 -6.81
N ALA A 347 -4.56 -28.39 -7.05
CA ALA A 347 -5.83 -29.11 -7.11
C ALA A 347 -6.58 -28.90 -5.77
N GLY A 348 -7.71 -28.20 -5.80
CA GLY A 348 -8.64 -28.19 -4.65
C GLY A 348 -9.32 -26.87 -4.27
N ALA A 349 -8.98 -25.73 -4.86
CA ALA A 349 -9.69 -24.48 -4.54
C ALA A 349 -10.68 -24.09 -5.65
N HIS A 350 -11.94 -24.50 -5.50
CA HIS A 350 -13.06 -23.93 -6.26
C HIS A 350 -13.19 -22.44 -5.91
N GLN A 351 -12.53 -21.60 -6.69
CA GLN A 351 -12.86 -20.20 -6.82
C GLN A 351 -12.94 -19.92 -8.31
N GLU A 352 -14.16 -19.74 -8.82
CA GLU A 352 -14.41 -19.31 -10.19
C GLU A 352 -13.57 -18.06 -10.47
N CYS A 353 -12.51 -18.25 -11.26
CA CYS A 353 -11.70 -17.18 -11.80
C CYS A 353 -12.15 -16.94 -13.23
N PRO A 354 -12.72 -15.76 -13.55
CA PRO A 354 -12.79 -15.33 -14.94
C PRO A 354 -11.35 -15.10 -15.46
N GLU A 355 -11.12 -15.47 -16.73
CA GLU A 355 -9.98 -15.05 -17.57
C GLU A 355 -8.67 -15.89 -17.58
N ALA A 356 -8.74 -17.22 -17.54
CA ALA A 356 -7.59 -18.07 -17.87
C ALA A 356 -7.32 -18.24 -19.39
N LEU A 357 -8.09 -17.59 -20.27
CA LEU A 357 -8.00 -17.77 -21.74
C LEU A 357 -7.18 -16.70 -22.49
N SER A 358 -6.63 -15.67 -21.81
CA SER A 358 -5.85 -14.60 -22.48
C SER A 358 -4.33 -14.82 -22.50
N ASN A 359 -3.80 -15.76 -21.70
CA ASN A 359 -2.35 -15.92 -21.52
C ASN A 359 -1.67 -16.88 -22.50
N ALA A 360 -2.43 -17.64 -23.32
CA ALA A 360 -1.83 -18.58 -24.27
C ALA A 360 -0.94 -17.87 -25.31
N GLY A 361 -1.39 -16.71 -25.83
CA GLY A 361 -0.61 -15.91 -26.79
C GLY A 361 0.66 -15.29 -26.20
N ALA A 362 0.60 -14.81 -24.95
CA ALA A 362 1.77 -14.27 -24.26
C ALA A 362 2.77 -15.37 -23.90
N LEU A 363 2.30 -16.55 -23.46
CA LEU A 363 3.16 -17.70 -23.18
C LEU A 363 3.87 -18.18 -24.45
N ASN A 364 3.17 -18.23 -25.58
CA ASN A 364 3.72 -18.58 -26.88
C ASN A 364 4.81 -17.56 -27.31
N ARG A 365 4.58 -16.26 -27.14
CA ARG A 365 5.58 -15.21 -27.40
C ARG A 365 6.87 -15.43 -26.61
N TYR A 366 6.78 -15.59 -25.28
CA TYR A 366 7.98 -15.75 -24.45
C TYR A 366 8.74 -17.04 -24.78
N LEU A 367 8.04 -18.11 -25.17
CA LEU A 367 8.67 -19.34 -25.62
C LEU A 367 9.44 -19.13 -26.93
N CYS A 368 8.85 -18.42 -27.91
CA CYS A 368 9.54 -18.05 -29.16
C CYS A 368 10.77 -17.17 -28.93
N MET A 369 10.77 -16.38 -27.87
CA MET A 369 11.94 -15.58 -27.43
C MET A 369 13.01 -16.40 -26.70
N GLY A 370 12.78 -17.69 -26.40
CA GLY A 370 13.66 -18.50 -25.56
C GLY A 370 13.60 -18.16 -24.07
N LEU A 371 12.56 -17.45 -23.61
CA LEU A 371 12.44 -16.95 -22.24
C LEU A 371 11.57 -17.89 -21.39
N SER A 372 12.22 -18.78 -20.63
CA SER A 372 11.54 -19.80 -19.80
C SER A 372 10.68 -19.18 -18.68
N VAL A 373 9.82 -20.00 -18.06
CA VAL A 373 9.01 -19.59 -16.90
C VAL A 373 9.91 -19.22 -15.72
N GLU A 374 10.94 -20.03 -15.48
CA GLU A 374 11.93 -19.86 -14.41
C GLU A 374 12.71 -18.58 -14.61
N ARG A 375 13.16 -18.33 -15.84
CA ARG A 375 13.91 -17.12 -16.19
C ARG A 375 13.05 -15.86 -16.02
N ARG A 376 11.78 -15.88 -16.42
CA ARG A 376 10.85 -14.78 -16.16
C ARG A 376 10.65 -14.54 -14.67
N ALA A 377 10.49 -15.61 -13.89
CA ALA A 377 10.34 -15.50 -12.45
C ALA A 377 11.58 -14.86 -11.80
N GLU A 378 12.76 -15.25 -12.26
CA GLU A 378 14.03 -14.68 -11.82
C GLU A 378 14.14 -13.18 -12.18
N VAL A 379 13.90 -12.81 -13.44
CA VAL A 379 13.88 -11.40 -13.87
C VAL A 379 12.89 -10.59 -13.04
N GLY A 380 11.71 -11.15 -12.77
CA GLY A 380 10.72 -10.50 -11.92
C GLY A 380 11.23 -10.26 -10.49
N ARG A 381 11.92 -11.22 -9.88
CA ARG A 381 12.54 -11.06 -8.56
C ARG A 381 13.65 -10.00 -8.59
N ARG A 382 14.49 -9.99 -9.62
CA ARG A 382 15.52 -8.96 -9.82
C ARG A 382 14.91 -7.57 -9.93
N CYS A 383 13.85 -7.40 -10.73
CA CYS A 383 13.13 -6.13 -10.84
C CYS A 383 12.61 -5.63 -9.49
N LYS A 384 12.05 -6.52 -8.66
CA LYS A 384 11.61 -6.15 -7.31
C LYS A 384 12.77 -5.70 -6.43
N LEU A 385 13.85 -6.46 -6.40
CA LEU A 385 15.04 -6.12 -5.59
C LEU A 385 15.71 -4.82 -6.06
N LEU A 386 15.74 -4.52 -7.36
CA LEU A 386 16.23 -3.22 -7.86
C LEU A 386 15.38 -2.07 -7.29
N LEU A 387 14.06 -2.19 -7.36
CA LEU A 387 13.14 -1.16 -6.83
C LEU A 387 13.28 -1.01 -5.32
N ASP A 388 13.36 -2.11 -4.58
CA ASP A 388 13.50 -2.06 -3.13
C ASP A 388 14.89 -1.58 -2.68
N THR A 389 15.96 -1.89 -3.43
CA THR A 389 17.31 -1.35 -3.21
C THR A 389 17.31 0.17 -3.38
N ALA A 390 16.62 0.68 -4.40
CA ALA A 390 16.49 2.11 -4.60
C ALA A 390 15.70 2.81 -3.48
N ARG A 391 14.69 2.14 -2.90
CA ARG A 391 13.97 2.64 -1.72
C ARG A 391 14.81 2.59 -0.44
N ALA A 392 15.59 1.52 -0.25
CA ALA A 392 16.51 1.42 0.88
C ALA A 392 17.58 2.54 0.79
N THR A 393 18.15 2.76 -0.39
CA THR A 393 19.13 3.84 -0.64
C THR A 393 18.56 5.22 -0.31
N TYR A 394 17.28 5.47 -0.60
CA TYR A 394 16.61 6.71 -0.17
C TYR A 394 16.63 6.91 1.35
N LEU A 395 16.51 5.83 2.14
CA LEU A 395 16.63 5.87 3.60
C LEU A 395 18.08 5.98 4.07
N SER A 396 19.05 5.47 3.29
CA SER A 396 20.49 5.50 3.62
C SER A 396 21.05 6.91 3.82
N ALA A 397 20.35 7.94 3.34
CA ALA A 397 20.72 9.33 3.60
C ALA A 397 20.67 9.70 5.09
N ARG A 398 19.91 8.96 5.92
CA ARG A 398 19.68 9.28 7.34
C ARG A 398 19.68 8.08 8.29
N LEU A 399 19.55 6.86 7.78
CA LEU A 399 19.43 5.63 8.57
C LEU A 399 20.27 4.52 7.93
N ASP A 400 20.79 3.59 8.72
CA ASP A 400 21.44 2.38 8.22
C ASP A 400 20.38 1.40 7.69
N SER A 401 20.22 1.37 6.37
CA SER A 401 19.15 0.67 5.68
C SER A 401 19.62 -0.59 4.97
N ARG A 402 18.83 -1.66 5.05
CA ARG A 402 19.07 -2.93 4.36
C ARG A 402 17.76 -3.59 3.95
N LEU A 403 17.86 -4.54 3.02
CA LEU A 403 16.76 -5.42 2.67
C LEU A 403 16.85 -6.70 3.50
N VAL A 404 15.71 -7.22 3.93
CA VAL A 404 15.64 -8.45 4.71
C VAL A 404 14.55 -9.37 4.12
N TYR A 405 14.90 -10.62 3.87
CA TYR A 405 13.93 -11.71 3.74
C TYR A 405 13.35 -12.01 5.12
N PHE A 406 12.24 -11.35 5.46
CA PHE A 406 11.63 -11.43 6.79
C PHE A 406 10.84 -12.72 7.02
N ILE A 407 10.57 -13.48 5.96
CA ILE A 407 9.86 -14.76 6.02
C ILE A 407 10.23 -15.62 4.82
N THR A 408 9.98 -16.92 4.90
CA THR A 408 10.26 -17.85 3.82
C THR A 408 9.27 -17.70 2.65
N PRO A 409 9.71 -17.98 1.41
CA PRO A 409 8.91 -17.76 0.21
C PRO A 409 7.68 -18.70 0.08
N ASP A 410 7.66 -19.84 0.79
CA ASP A 410 6.51 -20.75 0.86
C ASP A 410 5.30 -20.09 1.55
N VAL A 411 5.54 -19.22 2.54
CA VAL A 411 4.47 -18.44 3.18
C VAL A 411 3.98 -17.35 2.22
N THR A 412 4.90 -16.60 1.61
CA THR A 412 4.57 -15.57 0.64
C THR A 412 5.73 -15.28 -0.30
N PRO A 413 5.50 -15.15 -1.62
CA PRO A 413 6.55 -14.70 -2.55
C PRO A 413 6.85 -13.19 -2.42
N GLU A 414 6.05 -12.48 -1.62
CA GLU A 414 6.29 -11.08 -1.21
C GLU A 414 6.86 -11.11 0.22
N ASN A 415 8.13 -11.52 0.33
CA ASN A 415 8.81 -11.80 1.60
C ASN A 415 10.00 -10.88 1.89
N VAL A 416 10.12 -9.77 1.16
CA VAL A 416 11.15 -8.75 1.39
C VAL A 416 10.57 -7.62 2.23
N ALA A 417 11.36 -7.13 3.19
CA ALA A 417 11.10 -5.91 3.91
C ALA A 417 12.31 -4.98 3.82
N ILE A 418 12.03 -3.68 3.77
CA ILE A 418 13.03 -2.64 3.97
C ILE A 418 13.12 -2.40 5.48
N LEU A 419 14.31 -2.55 6.04
CA LEU A 419 14.64 -2.25 7.42
C LEU A 419 15.64 -1.10 7.42
N ALA A 420 15.36 -0.03 8.16
CA ALA A 420 16.31 1.05 8.40
C ALA A 420 16.26 1.45 9.88
N THR A 421 17.43 1.62 10.48
CA THR A 421 17.61 1.94 11.91
C THR A 421 18.67 3.03 12.04
N VAL A 422 18.66 3.80 13.13
CA VAL A 422 19.76 4.74 13.44
C VAL A 422 21.08 4.04 13.68
#